data_AF-A0A960N425-F1
#
_entry.id   AF-A0A960N425-F1
#
_cell.length_a   1.000
_cell.length_b   1.000
_cell.length_c   1.000
_cell.angle_alpha   90.00
_cell.angle_beta   90.00
_cell.angle_gamma   90.00
#
_symmetry.space_group_name_H-M   'P 1'
#
loop_
_entity.id
_entity.type
_entity.pdbx_description
1 polymer ?
#
loop_
_entity_poly.entity_id
_entity_poly.type
_entity_poly.pdbx_seq_one_letter_code
_entity_poly.pdbx_strand_id
1 'polypeptide(L)' 'LPGHYSCAPAGESHREFAGPEGSMVFFSIQSPGGGAFESLDADGNAMRASTVEQLLQALEQTPA' A
#
# COMPACT_ATOMS: atom_id res chain seq x y z
N LEU A 1 -16.23 -12.63 -11.58
CA LEU A 1 -15.37 -12.08 -12.64
C LEU A 1 -13.92 -12.36 -12.24
N PRO A 2 -13.01 -12.69 -13.17
CA PRO A 2 -11.62 -12.92 -12.82
C PRO A 2 -11.02 -11.61 -12.28
N GLY A 3 -10.47 -11.66 -11.07
CA GLY A 3 -9.70 -10.55 -10.51
C GLY A 3 -8.33 -10.44 -11.20
N HIS A 4 -7.67 -9.30 -11.02
CA HIS A 4 -6.29 -9.10 -11.44
C HIS A 4 -5.36 -9.32 -10.25
N TYR A 5 -4.27 -10.06 -10.46
CA TYR A 5 -3.19 -10.22 -9.49
C TYR A 5 -1.95 -9.50 -10.01
N SER A 6 -1.34 -8.68 -9.15
CA SER A 6 -0.09 -8.00 -9.42
C SER A 6 0.88 -8.28 -8.27
N CYS A 7 2.17 -8.43 -8.60
CA CYS A 7 3.26 -8.56 -7.64
C CYS A 7 4.44 -7.75 -8.16
N ALA A 8 4.87 -6.77 -7.37
CA ALA A 8 5.99 -5.89 -7.73
C ALA A 8 7.28 -6.34 -7.00
N PRO A 9 8.46 -6.19 -7.62
CA PRO A 9 9.72 -6.38 -6.94
C PRO A 9 9.94 -5.33 -5.85
N ALA A 10 10.85 -5.61 -4.91
CA ALA A 10 11.20 -4.65 -3.87
C ALA A 10 11.77 -3.35 -4.47
N GLY A 11 11.33 -2.20 -3.93
CA GLY A 11 11.77 -0.88 -4.38
C GLY A 11 10.99 -0.30 -5.55
N GLU A 12 10.02 -1.02 -6.13
CA GLU A 12 9.12 -0.42 -7.11
C GLU A 12 8.04 0.44 -6.45
N SER A 13 7.89 1.66 -6.97
CA SER A 13 6.75 2.52 -6.67
C SER A 13 5.52 2.03 -7.44
N HIS A 14 4.41 1.83 -6.74
CA HIS A 14 3.11 1.56 -7.34
C HIS A 14 2.10 2.63 -6.93
N ARG A 15 1.14 2.92 -7.81
CA ARG A 15 0.02 3.82 -7.53
C ARG A 15 -1.26 3.12 -7.96
N GLU A 16 -2.21 3.04 -7.03
CA GLU A 16 -3.55 2.55 -7.32
C GLU A 16 -4.45 3.72 -7.72
N PHE A 17 -5.21 3.56 -8.81
CA PHE A 17 -6.21 4.52 -9.23
C PHE A 17 -7.57 3.82 -9.29
N ALA A 18 -8.48 4.21 -8.40
CA ALA A 18 -9.84 3.70 -8.42
C ALA A 18 -10.64 4.37 -9.56
N GLY A 19 -11.45 3.58 -10.27
CA GLY A 19 -12.37 4.11 -11.27
C GLY A 19 -13.53 4.88 -10.64
N PRO A 20 -14.50 5.37 -11.45
CA PRO A 20 -15.65 6.13 -10.96
C PRO A 20 -16.47 5.42 -9.87
N GLU A 21 -16.50 4.08 -9.90
CA GLU A 21 -17.24 3.25 -8.95
C GLU A 21 -16.37 2.75 -7.78
N GLY A 22 -15.14 3.25 -7.65
CA GLY A 22 -14.17 2.75 -6.69
C GLY A 22 -13.39 1.53 -7.19
N SER A 23 -12.55 0.99 -6.31
CA SER A 23 -11.86 -0.29 -6.49
C SER A 23 -11.76 -0.98 -5.15
N MET A 24 -11.95 -2.30 -5.13
CA MET A 24 -11.65 -3.12 -3.96
C MET A 24 -10.31 -3.81 -4.21
N VAL A 25 -9.33 -3.53 -3.36
CA VAL A 25 -7.98 -4.09 -3.48
C VAL A 25 -7.65 -4.86 -2.22
N PHE A 26 -7.12 -6.07 -2.42
CA PHE A 26 -6.54 -6.88 -1.36
C PHE A 26 -5.03 -6.82 -1.50
N PHE A 27 -4.35 -6.24 -0.51
CA PHE A 27 -2.90 -6.17 -0.47
C PHE A 27 -2.33 -7.25 0.45
N SER A 28 -1.19 -7.80 0.05
CA SER A 28 -0.34 -8.65 0.88
C SER A 28 1.05 -8.06 0.85
N ILE A 29 1.56 -7.66 2.02
CA ILE A 29 2.88 -7.02 2.15
C ILE A 29 3.72 -7.89 3.06
N GLN A 30 4.88 -8.32 2.58
CA GLN A 30 5.87 -9.05 3.38
C GLN A 30 7.20 -8.31 3.34
N SER A 31 7.75 -8.03 4.52
CA SER A 31 9.07 -7.42 4.66
C SER A 31 9.93 -8.23 5.64
N PRO A 32 10.87 -9.06 5.15
CA PRO A 32 11.63 -10.00 5.99
C PRO A 32 12.50 -9.36 7.08
N GLY A 33 12.65 -8.02 7.11
CA GLY A 33 13.52 -7.29 8.03
C GLY A 33 12.88 -6.11 8.73
N GLY A 34 11.55 -6.07 8.88
CA GLY A 34 10.84 -4.92 9.45
C GLY A 34 10.85 -3.68 8.55
N GLY A 35 11.10 -3.88 7.26
CA GLY A 35 11.19 -2.81 6.28
C GLY A 35 9.87 -2.06 6.15
N ALA A 36 10.00 -0.75 5.92
CA ALA A 36 8.91 0.17 5.74
C ALA A 36 8.47 0.23 4.27
N PHE A 37 7.23 0.62 4.03
CA PHE A 37 6.81 1.17 2.74
C PHE A 37 6.74 2.68 2.84
N GLU A 38 7.02 3.36 1.73
CA GLU A 38 7.02 4.81 1.66
C GLU A 38 5.74 5.30 1.00
N SER A 39 5.02 6.20 1.68
CA SER A 39 3.98 7.00 1.04
C SER A 39 4.65 8.12 0.27
N LEU A 40 4.39 8.17 -1.03
CA LEU A 40 4.95 9.17 -1.93
C LEU A 40 3.91 10.24 -2.27
N ASP A 41 4.36 11.45 -2.55
CA ASP A 41 3.51 12.50 -3.12
C ASP A 41 3.27 12.29 -4.62
N ALA A 42 2.59 13.26 -5.26
CA ALA A 42 2.27 13.20 -6.69
C ALA A 42 3.52 13.16 -7.58
N ASP A 43 4.62 13.79 -7.14
CA ASP A 43 5.89 13.93 -7.84
C ASP A 43 6.87 12.78 -7.51
N GLY A 44 6.48 11.86 -6.62
CA GLY A 44 7.27 10.71 -6.22
C GLY A 44 8.21 10.94 -5.05
N ASN A 45 8.11 12.06 -4.33
CA ASN A 45 8.92 12.31 -3.15
C ASN A 45 8.37 11.55 -1.94
N ALA A 46 9.25 10.96 -1.13
CA ALA A 46 8.85 10.28 0.09
C ALA A 46 8.30 11.27 1.14
N MET A 47 7.03 11.10 1.50
CA MET A 47 6.38 11.86 2.57
C MET A 47 6.54 11.18 3.92
N ARG A 48 6.47 9.84 3.95
CA ARG A 48 6.53 9.04 5.18
C ARG A 48 6.96 7.61 4.89
N ALA A 49 7.87 7.09 5.69
CA ALA A 49 8.13 5.65 5.80
C ALA A 49 7.31 5.06 6.95
N SER A 50 6.59 3.95 6.71
CA SER A 50 5.79 3.27 7.73
C SER A 50 6.11 1.78 7.78
N THR A 51 6.26 1.22 8.98
CA THR A 51 6.39 -0.24 9.15
C THR A 51 5.02 -0.92 9.02
N VAL A 52 5.02 -2.25 8.88
CA VAL A 52 3.77 -3.04 8.85
C VAL A 52 2.99 -2.86 10.15
N GLU A 53 3.66 -2.81 11.30
CA GLU A 53 3.02 -2.61 12.61
C GLU A 53 2.32 -1.25 12.69
N GLN A 54 2.95 -0.20 12.17
CA GLN A 54 2.36 1.14 12.12
C GLN A 54 1.15 1.20 11.18
N LEU A 55 1.18 0.46 10.07
CA LEU A 55 0.03 0.33 9.18
C LEU A 55 -1.14 -0.35 9.88
N LEU A 56 -0.88 -1.49 10.53
CA LEU A 56 -1.92 -2.24 11.26
C LEU A 56 -2.58 -1.35 12.33
N GLN A 57 -1.78 -0.61 13.09
CA GLN A 57 -2.29 0.30 14.11
C GLN A 57 -3.18 1.42 13.51
N ALA A 58 -2.85 1.92 12.32
CA ALA A 58 -3.67 2.95 11.65
C ALA A 58 -5.00 2.39 11.15
N LEU A 59 -5.01 1.14 10.65
CA LEU A 59 -6.22 0.48 10.17
C LEU A 59 -7.19 0.16 11.31
N GLU A 60 -6.69 -0.24 12.48
CA GLU A 60 -7.52 -0.51 13.68
C GLU A 60 -8.24 0.73 14.23
N GLN A 61 -7.71 1.93 13.95
CA GLN A 61 -8.27 3.20 14.45
C GLN A 61 -9.30 3.83 13.50
N THR A 62 -9.48 3.27 12.31
CA THR A 62 -10.44 3.79 11.33
C THR A 62 -11.77 3.06 11.49
N PRO A 63 -12.88 3.73 11.89
CA PRO A 63 -14.18 3.08 11.94
C PRO A 63 -14.59 2.63 10.52
N ALA A 64 -15.17 1.43 10.46
CA ALA A 64 -15.63 0.78 9.23
C ALA A 64 -16.71 1.59 8.49
#